data_AF-A0A6U1NG98-F1
#
_entry.id   AF-A0A6U1NG98-F1
#
_cell.length_a   1.000
_cell.length_b   1.000
_cell.length_c   1.000
_cell.angle_alpha   90.00
_cell.angle_beta   90.00
_cell.angle_gamma   90.00
#
_symmetry.space_group_name_H-M   'P 1'
#
loop_
_entity.id
_entity.type
_entity.pdbx_description
1 polymer ?
#
loop_
_entity_poly.entity_id
_entity_poly.type
_entity_poly.pdbx_seq_one_letter_code
_entity_poly.pdbx_strand_id
1 'polypeptide(L)'
;MDRRSCTGYVMFLNSAMVNWYSKKQGLVEGATFGSEFMAMKTAAEVNRGFRYKLNEMQTGYINTLDNVSDLMTKPQPRGERRERLLWQVMWDIHAVRTPQADD
;
A
#
# COMPACT_ATOMS: atom_id res chain seq x y z
N MET A 1 -29.79 22.28 -3.86
CA MET A 1 -29.43 20.93 -4.35
C MET A 1 -27.92 20.79 -4.39
N ASP A 2 -27.36 19.70 -3.86
CA ASP A 2 -25.92 19.39 -3.95
C ASP A 2 -25.64 18.82 -5.35
N ARG A 3 -24.76 19.49 -6.12
CA ARG A 3 -24.42 19.10 -7.51
C ARG A 3 -23.16 18.24 -7.59
N ARG A 4 -22.57 17.85 -6.45
CA ARG A 4 -21.31 17.10 -6.43
C ARG A 4 -21.57 15.63 -6.70
N SER A 5 -20.87 15.09 -7.70
CA SER A 5 -20.85 13.67 -8.00
C SER A 5 -20.20 12.86 -6.86
N CYS A 6 -20.41 11.55 -6.85
CA CYS A 6 -19.74 10.63 -5.94
C CYS A 6 -18.61 9.89 -6.65
N THR A 7 -17.46 9.77 -5.99
CA THR A 7 -16.40 8.83 -6.37
C THR A 7 -16.57 7.56 -5.55
N GLY A 8 -16.65 6.42 -6.22
CA GLY A 8 -16.69 5.13 -5.56
C GLY A 8 -16.10 4.01 -6.39
N TYR A 9 -15.70 2.93 -5.70
CA TYR A 9 -15.23 1.69 -6.31
C TYR A 9 -15.54 0.50 -5.41
N VAL A 10 -15.56 -0.68 -6.03
CA VAL A 10 -15.57 -1.97 -5.34
C VAL A 10 -14.50 -2.84 -5.98
N MET A 11 -13.67 -3.48 -5.17
CA MET A 11 -12.63 -4.39 -5.63
C MET A 11 -12.92 -5.82 -5.18
N PHE A 12 -12.77 -6.74 -6.13
CA PHE A 12 -12.92 -8.17 -5.91
C PHE A 12 -11.58 -8.87 -6.15
N LEU A 13 -11.26 -9.86 -5.31
CA LEU A 13 -10.17 -10.81 -5.50
C LEU A 13 -10.74 -12.22 -5.38
N ASN A 14 -10.55 -13.04 -6.41
CA ASN A 14 -11.11 -14.40 -6.46
C ASN A 14 -12.62 -14.45 -6.13
N SER A 15 -13.39 -13.55 -6.73
CA SER A 15 -14.84 -13.39 -6.51
C SER A 15 -15.26 -12.99 -5.08
N ALA A 16 -14.32 -12.72 -4.16
CA ALA A 16 -14.60 -12.15 -2.85
C ALA A 16 -14.36 -10.63 -2.86
N MET A 17 -15.29 -9.86 -2.29
CA MET A 17 -15.12 -8.41 -2.13
C MET A 17 -14.06 -8.14 -1.06
N VAL A 18 -12.99 -7.44 -1.42
CA VAL A 18 -11.83 -7.19 -0.52
C VAL A 18 -11.75 -5.74 -0.04
N ASN A 19 -12.26 -4.78 -0.81
CA ASN A 19 -12.25 -3.37 -0.44
C ASN A 19 -13.32 -2.59 -1.21
N TRP A 20 -13.87 -1.55 -0.59
CA TRP A 20 -14.86 -0.65 -1.19
C TRP A 20 -14.66 0.78 -0.69
N TYR A 21 -15.11 1.73 -1.50
CA TYR A 21 -15.05 3.15 -1.16
C TYR A 21 -16.20 3.90 -1.81
N SER A 22 -16.75 4.89 -1.10
CA SER A 22 -17.72 5.82 -1.64
C SER A 22 -17.61 7.16 -0.89
N LYS A 23 -17.35 8.24 -1.63
CA LYS A 23 -17.26 9.59 -1.05
C LYS A 23 -17.72 10.62 -2.08
N LYS A 24 -18.45 11.64 -1.61
CA LYS A 24 -18.75 12.83 -2.43
C LYS A 24 -17.46 13.54 -2.84
N GLN A 25 -17.39 13.94 -4.11
CA GLN A 25 -16.28 14.73 -4.64
C GLN A 25 -16.22 16.09 -3.93
N GLY A 26 -15.01 16.62 -3.74
CA GLY A 26 -14.80 17.91 -3.07
C GLY A 26 -15.23 19.10 -3.92
N LEU A 27 -15.13 18.94 -5.24
CA LEU A 27 -15.45 19.97 -6.24
C LEU A 27 -16.67 19.56 -7.06
N VAL A 28 -17.38 20.54 -7.59
CA VAL A 28 -18.42 20.33 -8.59
C VAL A 28 -17.76 20.40 -9.96
N GLU A 29 -17.68 19.26 -10.64
CA GLU A 29 -17.18 19.23 -12.01
C GLU A 29 -18.21 19.82 -12.98
N GLY A 30 -17.72 20.54 -13.99
CA GLY A 30 -18.57 21.14 -15.02
C GLY A 30 -19.16 20.12 -16.00
N ALA A 31 -18.55 18.92 -16.08
CA ALA A 31 -18.94 17.86 -16.99
C ALA A 31 -18.85 16.48 -16.31
N THR A 32 -19.72 15.56 -16.73
CA THR A 32 -19.77 14.17 -16.24
C THR A 32 -18.43 13.46 -16.42
N PHE A 33 -17.76 13.69 -17.55
CA PHE A 33 -16.46 13.10 -17.85
C PHE A 33 -15.40 13.41 -16.79
N GLY A 34 -15.36 14.64 -16.27
CA GLY A 34 -14.42 15.01 -15.21
C GLY A 34 -14.69 14.23 -13.93
N SER A 35 -15.96 14.11 -13.54
CA SER A 35 -16.36 13.32 -12.37
C SER A 35 -16.06 11.82 -12.53
N GLU A 36 -16.28 11.25 -13.71
CA GLU A 36 -15.96 9.85 -14.03
C GLU A 36 -14.46 9.59 -14.02
N PHE A 37 -13.68 10.49 -14.63
CA PHE A 37 -12.22 10.40 -14.64
C PHE A 37 -11.64 10.46 -13.23
N MET A 38 -12.15 11.34 -12.37
CA MET A 38 -11.73 11.41 -10.97
C MET A 38 -12.07 10.13 -10.20
N ALA A 39 -13.24 9.54 -10.46
CA ALA A 39 -13.60 8.27 -9.85
C ALA A 39 -12.67 7.12 -10.32
N MET A 40 -12.41 7.06 -11.62
CA MET A 40 -11.51 6.08 -12.23
C MET A 40 -10.07 6.24 -11.72
N LYS A 41 -9.55 7.47 -11.64
CA LYS A 41 -8.21 7.77 -11.11
C LYS A 41 -8.05 7.19 -9.71
N THR A 42 -8.99 7.47 -8.81
CA THR A 42 -8.94 6.96 -7.43
C THR A 42 -8.96 5.42 -7.41
N ALA A 43 -9.81 4.79 -8.22
CA ALA A 43 -9.83 3.33 -8.33
C ALA A 43 -8.50 2.76 -8.84
N ALA A 44 -7.88 3.41 -9.84
CA ALA A 44 -6.61 2.99 -10.42
C ALA A 44 -5.44 3.12 -9.43
N GLU A 45 -5.36 4.21 -8.67
CA GLU A 45 -4.35 4.40 -7.62
C GLU A 45 -4.44 3.31 -6.56
N VAL A 46 -5.66 2.99 -6.10
CA VAL A 46 -5.86 1.95 -5.08
C VAL A 46 -5.57 0.56 -5.66
N ASN A 47 -5.98 0.28 -6.90
CA ASN A 47 -5.65 -0.98 -7.57
C ASN A 47 -4.12 -1.17 -7.69
N ARG A 48 -3.40 -0.12 -8.09
CA ARG A 48 -1.93 -0.14 -8.17
C ARG A 48 -1.30 -0.43 -6.80
N GLY A 49 -1.73 0.27 -5.75
CA GLY A 49 -1.25 0.03 -4.38
C GLY A 49 -1.57 -1.39 -3.89
N PHE A 50 -2.74 -1.91 -4.23
CA PHE A 50 -3.15 -3.27 -3.89
C PHE A 50 -2.28 -4.32 -4.58
N ARG A 51 -1.97 -4.13 -5.87
CA ARG A 51 -1.05 -5.01 -6.61
C ARG A 51 0.36 -5.04 -6.02
N TYR A 52 0.91 -3.88 -5.65
CA TYR A 52 2.22 -3.83 -4.99
C TYR A 52 2.23 -4.63 -3.69
N LYS A 53 1.23 -4.42 -2.83
CA LYS A 53 1.11 -5.15 -1.55
C LYS A 53 0.95 -6.65 -1.76
N LEU A 54 0.12 -7.08 -2.72
CA LEU A 54 -0.02 -8.51 -3.03
C LEU A 54 1.30 -9.13 -3.51
N ASN A 55 2.10 -8.39 -4.29
CA ASN A 55 3.40 -8.87 -4.77
C ASN A 55 4.43 -8.95 -3.64
N GLU A 56 4.44 -7.99 -2.72
CA GLU A 56 5.28 -7.99 -1.52
C GLU A 56 4.94 -9.17 -0.59
N MET A 57 3.64 -9.49 -0.47
CA MET A 57 3.17 -10.62 0.32
C MET A 57 3.36 -11.99 -0.36
N GLN A 58 3.90 -12.07 -1.58
CA GLN A 58 4.23 -13.36 -2.19
C GLN A 58 5.34 -14.04 -1.39
N THR A 59 4.95 -14.96 -0.50
CA THR A 59 5.86 -15.76 0.31
C THR A 59 6.52 -16.83 -0.57
N GLY A 60 7.72 -16.53 -1.07
CA GLY A 60 8.67 -17.55 -1.50
C GLY A 60 9.27 -18.29 -0.31
N TYR A 61 10.02 -19.38 -0.57
CA TYR A 61 10.86 -19.98 0.48
C TYR A 61 11.90 -18.96 0.94
N ILE A 62 11.81 -18.55 2.20
CA ILE A 62 12.79 -17.70 2.86
C ILE A 62 13.50 -18.57 3.90
N ASN A 63 14.83 -18.55 3.91
CA ASN A 63 15.60 -19.26 4.92
C ASN A 63 15.21 -18.77 6.33
N THR A 64 15.04 -19.68 7.28
CA THR A 64 14.68 -19.35 8.67
C THR A 64 15.58 -18.28 9.30
N LEU A 65 16.85 -18.21 8.90
CA LEU A 65 17.80 -17.21 9.40
C LEU A 65 17.52 -15.79 8.90
N ASP A 66 16.80 -15.66 7.79
CA ASP A 66 16.49 -14.39 7.10
C ASP A 66 14.98 -14.09 7.08
N ASN A 67 14.18 -14.88 7.81
CA ASN A 67 12.74 -14.67 7.90
C ASN A 67 12.41 -13.54 8.89
N VAL A 68 12.19 -12.33 8.38
CA VAL A 68 11.82 -11.15 9.17
C VAL A 68 10.52 -11.32 9.97
N SER A 69 9.60 -12.21 9.58
CA SER A 69 8.39 -12.50 10.37
C SER A 69 8.68 -13.15 11.73
N ASP A 70 9.86 -13.76 11.91
CA ASP A 70 10.30 -14.30 13.20
C ASP A 70 10.48 -13.21 14.26
N LEU A 71 10.70 -11.94 13.86
CA LEU A 71 10.78 -10.80 14.78
C LEU A 71 9.42 -10.51 15.45
N MET A 72 8.33 -10.74 14.71
CA MET A 72 6.96 -10.41 15.15
C MET A 72 6.24 -11.62 15.76
N THR A 73 6.78 -12.83 15.61
CA THR A 73 6.11 -14.07 16.04
C THR A 73 6.88 -14.84 17.12
N LYS A 74 8.16 -14.53 17.35
CA LYS A 74 9.02 -15.25 18.30
C LYS A 74 9.86 -14.28 19.15
N PRO A 75 10.05 -14.52 20.45
CA PRO A 75 10.99 -13.74 21.26
C PRO A 75 12.42 -13.91 20.74
N GLN A 76 13.04 -12.82 20.29
CA GLN A 76 14.42 -12.86 19.79
C GLN A 76 15.39 -12.30 20.83
N PRO A 77 16.35 -13.11 21.33
CA PRO A 77 17.41 -12.63 22.21
C PRO A 77 18.28 -11.60 21.46
N ARG A 78 18.96 -10.74 22.24
CA ARG A 78 19.87 -9.75 21.67
C ARG A 78 21.06 -10.45 21.00
N GLY A 79 21.41 -10.02 19.80
CA GLY A 79 22.51 -10.59 19.02
C GLY A 79 22.43 -10.24 17.54
N GLU A 80 23.48 -10.62 16.80
CA GLU A 80 23.70 -10.24 15.40
C GLU A 80 22.52 -10.60 14.49
N ARG A 81 21.89 -11.78 14.68
CA ARG A 81 20.71 -12.18 13.90
C ARG A 81 19.54 -11.22 14.11
N ARG A 82 19.24 -10.83 15.36
CA ARG A 82 18.14 -9.91 15.66
C ARG A 82 18.42 -8.52 15.08
N GLU A 83 19.66 -8.04 15.20
CA GLU A 83 20.07 -6.75 14.64
C GLU A 83 19.96 -6.75 13.11
N ARG A 84 20.41 -7.82 12.44
CA ARG A 84 20.26 -7.98 10.99
C ARG A 84 18.80 -7.96 10.53
N LEU A 85 17.91 -8.71 11.19
CA LEU A 85 16.48 -8.72 10.85
C LEU A 85 15.82 -7.37 11.14
N LEU A 86 16.20 -6.68 12.23
CA LEU A 86 15.73 -5.32 12.53
C LEU A 86 16.14 -4.33 11.44
N TRP A 87 17.38 -4.42 10.95
CA TRP A 87 17.86 -3.57 9.88
C TRP A 87 17.08 -3.75 8.58
N GLN A 88 16.69 -4.99 8.22
CA GLN A 88 15.86 -5.26 7.05
C GLN A 88 14.48 -4.59 7.15
N VAL A 89 13.84 -4.64 8.32
CA VAL A 89 12.53 -3.98 8.55
C VAL A 89 12.66 -2.45 8.57
N MET A 90 13.72 -1.93 9.18
CA MET A 90 13.94 -0.48 9.29
C MET A 90 14.33 0.16 7.97
N TRP A 91 15.06 -0.54 7.09
CA TRP A 91 15.43 -0.03 5.77
C TRP A 91 14.20 0.28 4.91
N ASP A 92 13.18 -0.58 4.95
CA ASP A 92 11.91 -0.35 4.24
C ASP A 92 11.15 0.88 4.78
N ILE A 93 11.35 1.25 6.05
CA ILE A 93 10.75 2.43 6.68
C ILE A 93 11.54 3.72 6.38
N HIS A 94 12.87 3.63 6.25
CA HIS A 94 13.76 4.78 6.11
C HIS A 94 14.19 5.10 4.66
N ALA A 95 13.75 4.34 3.65
CA ALA A 95 14.10 4.56 2.24
C ALA A 95 13.54 5.87 1.61
N VAL A 96 12.95 6.78 2.40
CA VAL A 96 12.59 8.15 1.98
C VAL A 96 13.40 9.19 2.78
N ARG A 97 14.73 9.19 2.60
CA ARG A 97 15.55 10.41 2.55
C ARG A 97 16.99 10.04 2.19
N THR A 98 17.35 10.20 0.93
CA THR A 98 18.67 10.72 0.61
C THR A 98 18.48 12.21 0.34
N PRO A 99 18.95 13.12 1.21
CA PRO A 99 19.41 14.40 0.70
C PRO A 99 20.60 14.09 -0.21
N GLN A 100 20.56 14.57 -1.45
CA GLN A 100 21.74 14.62 -2.31
C GLN A 100 22.89 15.25 -1.52
N ALA A 101 24.06 14.62 -1.59
CA ALA A 101 25.29 15.28 -1.19
C ALA A 101 25.52 16.41 -2.21
N ASP A 102 25.30 17.65 -1.78
CA ASP A 102 25.77 18.83 -2.49
C ASP A 102 27.26 18.96 -2.18
N ASP A 103 28.10 18.60 -3.15
CA ASP A 103 29.48 19.07 -3.28
C ASP A 103 29.51 20.32 -4.19
#